data_AF-A0A3B6FLP2-F1
#
_entry.id   AF-A0A3B6FLP2-F1
#
_cell.length_a   1.000
_cell.length_b   1.000
_cell.length_c   1.000
_cell.angle_alpha   90.00
_cell.angle_beta   90.00
_cell.angle_gamma   90.00
#
_symmetry.space_group_name_H-M   'P 1'
#
loop_
_entity.id
_entity.type
_entity.pdbx_description
1 polymer ?
#
loop_
_entity_poly.entity_id
_entity_poly.type
_entity_poly.pdbx_seq_one_letter_code
_entity_poly.pdbx_strand_id
1 'polypeptide(L)'
;MAAAGAFSPLSGTLLRRRIPLHHHRRFLYIAAAASEAPAPAPTPSQPPPPARPRGKGYFPKKNEILELTCEGLAFKGKGVCKVDGSSFVLLCDGALPGERLVARVRRLRRGAFAEAAKLKTLSPHHDAVEAPCPLAADCGGCKSQSLAYPAQIHHKYVQVRDLLVNFGKFDPRKLESSDSDAVLKPIVPCDEIFRYRNKMEFSFGTKRWMKREWKEEKEEVSKGEEVETDGYSLGLHAPGFFDKVLHVETCFLHSEPADKVLAVVQGSWTDPALGLTPYDVYKHTGFLKHLMIRTGRNVSTGAPEVMVNFVTSCYKPELLVPLVDRITKISEVVSVVNNVNTSVGNTSVGEQEYTLYGKPTITEMLRGLTFQISANSFFQTNTKQADVLYKLIGDSAGLKGDGSEIVLDLFCGTGTIGLTLARSAKHVYGYEVVPEAIADAQKNAQLNGISNATFVQGDLNKINETFGKEFPKPDIIISDPNRPGMHMKLIKWLLEVKAPRIVYVSCNPATCARDLDYLCHGVEEKGLSGCYELKRVIPVDMFPHTPHIECVCLLELC
;
A
#
# COMPACT_ATOMS: atom_id res chain seq x y z
N MET A 1 -47.18 2.68 43.12
CA MET A 1 -48.16 1.66 43.54
C MET A 1 -47.53 0.29 43.35
N ALA A 2 -47.36 -0.43 44.47
CA ALA A 2 -46.98 -1.85 44.72
C ALA A 2 -46.06 -2.56 43.70
N ALA A 3 -44.79 -2.92 44.00
CA ALA A 3 -44.30 -3.94 44.96
C ALA A 3 -44.88 -5.35 44.64
N ALA A 4 -44.18 -6.48 44.57
CA ALA A 4 -42.88 -6.96 45.06
C ALA A 4 -42.49 -8.20 44.20
N GLY A 5 -41.31 -8.81 44.24
CA GLY A 5 -40.32 -8.85 45.30
C GLY A 5 -38.99 -9.45 44.88
N ALA A 6 -38.03 -9.24 45.78
CA ALA A 6 -36.65 -9.66 45.75
C ALA A 6 -36.47 -11.17 46.03
N PHE A 7 -35.34 -11.74 45.62
CA PHE A 7 -34.32 -12.26 46.55
C PHE A 7 -33.04 -12.63 45.78
N SER A 8 -31.91 -12.37 46.43
CA SER A 8 -30.52 -12.44 45.93
C SER A 8 -29.82 -13.70 46.52
N PRO A 9 -28.49 -13.82 46.60
CA PRO A 9 -27.62 -14.58 45.67
C PRO A 9 -26.81 -15.72 46.34
N LEU A 10 -25.95 -16.37 45.54
CA LEU A 10 -24.63 -16.99 45.87
C LEU A 10 -24.46 -18.51 45.75
N SER A 11 -23.31 -18.81 45.15
CA SER A 11 -22.40 -19.94 45.36
C SER A 11 -22.56 -21.17 44.47
N GLY A 12 -21.50 -21.49 43.73
CA GLY A 12 -21.41 -22.76 42.99
C GLY A 12 -20.30 -22.85 41.95
N THR A 13 -19.05 -22.95 42.43
CA THR A 13 -17.97 -23.79 41.88
C THR A 13 -17.31 -23.46 40.52
N LEU A 14 -16.06 -22.99 40.63
CA LEU A 14 -15.00 -23.07 39.63
C LEU A 14 -14.79 -24.52 39.15
N LEU A 15 -14.93 -24.77 37.85
CA LEU A 15 -14.23 -25.86 37.17
C LEU A 15 -13.38 -25.33 36.02
N ARG A 16 -12.08 -25.25 36.26
CA ARG A 16 -11.04 -25.14 35.24
C ARG A 16 -11.09 -26.39 34.35
N ARG A 17 -11.58 -26.27 33.12
CA ARG A 17 -11.29 -27.25 32.07
C ARG A 17 -10.09 -26.79 31.24
N ARG A 18 -8.96 -27.46 31.50
CA ARG A 18 -7.77 -27.45 30.65
C ARG A 18 -8.15 -28.10 29.30
N ILE A 19 -7.99 -27.37 28.20
CA ILE A 19 -8.02 -27.93 26.86
C ILE A 19 -6.56 -28.10 26.41
N PRO A 20 -6.13 -29.30 25.98
CA PRO A 20 -4.74 -29.55 25.61
C PRO A 20 -4.41 -28.93 24.25
N LEU A 21 -3.34 -28.13 24.23
CA LEU A 21 -2.66 -27.68 23.01
C LEU A 21 -1.97 -28.90 22.37
N HIS A 22 -2.57 -29.44 21.31
CA HIS A 22 -1.91 -30.45 20.49
C HIS A 22 -0.85 -29.80 19.59
N HIS A 23 0.37 -30.33 19.74
CA HIS A 23 1.54 -30.07 18.92
C HIS A 23 1.30 -30.41 17.45
N HIS A 24 1.45 -29.44 16.54
CA HIS A 24 1.79 -29.73 15.14
C HIS A 24 3.29 -29.54 14.93
N ARG A 25 3.99 -30.68 14.83
CA ARG A 25 5.37 -30.79 14.38
C ARG A 25 5.44 -30.67 12.85
N ARG A 26 6.52 -30.01 12.42
CA ARG A 26 7.06 -29.84 11.06
C ARG A 26 6.97 -31.07 10.16
N PHE A 27 6.77 -30.84 8.86
CA PHE A 27 7.54 -31.51 7.80
C PHE A 27 7.87 -30.51 6.67
N LEU A 28 9.16 -30.26 6.48
CA LEU A 28 9.76 -29.62 5.30
C LEU A 28 10.54 -30.75 4.62
N TYR A 29 10.17 -31.13 3.41
CA TYR A 29 10.95 -32.06 2.59
C TYR A 29 11.68 -31.30 1.49
N ILE A 30 13.00 -31.51 1.45
CA ILE A 30 13.92 -31.16 0.37
C ILE A 30 13.94 -32.36 -0.58
N ALA A 31 13.76 -32.14 -1.88
CA ALA A 31 13.99 -33.15 -2.90
C ALA A 31 15.21 -32.76 -3.75
N ALA A 32 16.23 -33.60 -3.73
CA ALA A 32 17.33 -33.65 -4.67
C ALA A 32 17.42 -35.10 -5.19
N ALA A 33 17.43 -35.29 -6.50
CA ALA A 33 18.01 -36.46 -7.18
C ALA A 33 18.05 -36.25 -8.70
N ALA A 34 19.23 -36.39 -9.28
CA ALA A 34 19.47 -36.72 -10.69
C ALA A 34 20.26 -38.03 -10.74
N SER A 35 20.05 -38.87 -11.75
CA SER A 35 20.71 -40.18 -11.93
C SER A 35 21.79 -40.15 -13.02
N GLU A 36 22.90 -40.86 -12.77
CA GLU A 36 24.13 -40.95 -13.57
C GLU A 36 24.15 -42.08 -14.63
N ALA A 37 25.12 -41.99 -15.56
CA ALA A 37 25.72 -43.09 -16.34
C ALA A 37 27.25 -42.84 -16.50
N PRO A 38 28.09 -43.86 -16.79
CA PRO A 38 29.41 -44.06 -16.16
C PRO A 38 30.63 -43.44 -16.87
N ALA A 39 31.72 -43.27 -16.11
CA ALA A 39 32.97 -42.58 -16.45
C ALA A 39 34.08 -43.47 -17.06
N PRO A 40 35.10 -42.87 -17.74
CA PRO A 40 36.44 -43.46 -17.90
C PRO A 40 37.46 -42.94 -16.86
N ALA A 41 38.53 -43.73 -16.69
CA ALA A 41 39.48 -43.81 -15.57
C ALA A 41 40.47 -42.63 -15.37
N PRO A 42 41.19 -42.54 -14.22
CA PRO A 42 41.62 -41.28 -13.59
C PRO A 42 43.04 -40.84 -13.94
N THR A 43 43.26 -39.52 -13.94
CA THR A 43 44.57 -38.86 -13.82
C THR A 43 44.74 -38.43 -12.35
N PRO A 44 45.95 -38.42 -11.75
CA PRO A 44 46.11 -38.26 -10.31
C PRO A 44 45.63 -36.88 -9.85
N SER A 45 44.53 -36.85 -9.10
CA SER A 45 43.88 -35.64 -8.61
C SER A 45 44.56 -35.15 -7.33
N GLN A 46 44.75 -33.83 -7.26
CA GLN A 46 45.06 -33.09 -6.04
C GLN A 46 44.01 -33.40 -4.97
N PRO A 47 44.38 -33.37 -3.67
CA PRO A 47 43.44 -33.64 -2.59
C PRO A 47 42.23 -32.69 -2.68
N PRO A 48 41.00 -33.19 -2.48
CA PRO A 48 39.82 -32.36 -2.55
C PRO A 48 39.90 -31.26 -1.48
N PRO A 49 39.47 -30.02 -1.78
CA PRO A 49 39.36 -29.00 -0.76
C PRO A 49 38.42 -29.49 0.35
N PRO A 50 38.69 -29.17 1.63
CA PRO A 50 37.88 -29.65 2.73
C PRO A 50 36.41 -29.27 2.52
N ALA A 51 35.53 -30.25 2.71
CA ALA A 51 34.09 -30.05 2.67
C ALA A 51 33.70 -28.86 3.57
N ARG A 52 32.98 -27.87 3.02
CA ARG A 52 32.46 -26.76 3.81
C ARG A 52 31.62 -27.34 4.97
N PRO A 53 31.88 -26.96 6.23
CA PRO A 53 31.12 -27.49 7.35
C PRO A 53 29.66 -27.08 7.17
N ARG A 54 28.73 -28.05 7.33
CA ARG A 54 27.30 -27.77 7.47
C ARG A 54 27.16 -26.78 8.64
N GLY A 55 26.76 -25.55 8.35
CA GLY A 55 26.76 -24.44 9.30
C GLY A 55 26.05 -24.81 10.60
N LYS A 56 26.71 -24.56 11.74
CA LYS A 56 26.02 -24.51 13.03
C LYS A 56 24.82 -23.58 12.88
N GLY A 57 23.62 -24.01 13.28
CA GLY A 57 22.45 -23.14 13.30
C GLY A 57 22.73 -21.94 14.20
N TYR A 58 23.11 -20.81 13.62
CA TYR A 58 23.37 -19.58 14.34
C TYR A 58 22.02 -18.92 14.65
N PHE A 59 21.75 -18.72 15.94
CA PHE A 59 20.54 -18.07 16.43
C PHE A 59 20.93 -16.75 17.13
N PRO A 60 20.46 -15.59 16.64
CA PRO A 60 20.83 -14.30 17.22
C PRO A 60 20.18 -14.08 18.59
N LYS A 61 20.87 -13.33 19.45
CA LYS A 61 20.37 -12.84 20.74
C LYS A 61 19.84 -11.41 20.60
N LYS A 62 18.89 -11.04 21.46
CA LYS A 62 18.39 -9.65 21.51
C LYS A 62 19.54 -8.70 21.87
N ASN A 63 19.59 -7.54 21.21
CA ASN A 63 20.63 -6.51 21.30
C ASN A 63 22.02 -6.90 20.79
N GLU A 64 22.20 -8.11 20.28
CA GLU A 64 23.44 -8.51 19.63
C GLU A 64 23.72 -7.64 18.40
N ILE A 65 24.99 -7.29 18.19
CA ILE A 65 25.45 -6.51 17.04
C ILE A 65 26.13 -7.48 16.07
N LEU A 66 25.67 -7.47 14.82
CA LEU A 66 26.06 -8.43 13.80
C LEU A 66 26.47 -7.73 12.51
N GLU A 67 27.47 -8.30 11.84
CA GLU A 67 27.68 -8.06 10.42
C GLU A 67 26.70 -8.91 9.62
N LEU A 68 25.97 -8.25 8.73
CA LEU A 68 24.95 -8.85 7.90
C LEU A 68 25.22 -8.52 6.43
N THR A 69 24.84 -9.46 5.58
CA THR A 69 24.73 -9.26 4.13
C THR A 69 23.25 -9.28 3.75
N CYS A 70 22.79 -8.26 3.04
CA CYS A 70 21.42 -8.23 2.53
C CYS A 70 21.35 -8.98 1.19
N GLU A 71 20.46 -9.97 1.09
CA GLU A 71 20.33 -10.82 -0.12
C GLU A 71 19.13 -10.43 -0.99
N GLY A 72 18.17 -9.67 -0.46
CA GLY A 72 16.93 -9.34 -1.15
C GLY A 72 16.02 -8.41 -0.35
N LEU A 73 14.83 -8.13 -0.86
CA LEU A 73 13.82 -7.29 -0.21
C LEU A 73 12.54 -8.07 0.08
N ALA A 74 12.08 -8.01 1.32
CA ALA A 74 10.78 -8.50 1.75
C ALA A 74 9.69 -7.42 1.62
N PHE A 75 8.46 -7.81 1.96
CA PHE A 75 7.31 -6.90 2.03
C PHE A 75 7.63 -5.63 2.86
N LYS A 76 7.11 -4.48 2.40
CA LYS A 76 7.44 -3.13 2.92
C LYS A 76 8.90 -2.69 2.74
N GLY A 77 9.67 -3.35 1.86
CA GLY A 77 11.03 -2.94 1.52
C GLY A 77 12.04 -3.21 2.63
N LYS A 78 11.76 -4.19 3.50
CA LYS A 78 12.72 -4.62 4.51
C LYS A 78 13.80 -5.47 3.85
N GLY A 79 15.06 -5.16 4.07
CA GLY A 79 16.17 -6.01 3.63
C GLY A 79 16.09 -7.37 4.30
N VAL A 80 16.18 -8.43 3.49
CA VAL A 80 16.32 -9.81 3.95
C VAL A 80 17.81 -10.07 4.12
N CYS A 81 18.28 -10.01 5.36
CA CYS A 81 19.70 -10.11 5.67
C CYS A 81 20.03 -11.42 6.38
N LYS A 82 21.26 -11.89 6.19
CA LYS A 82 21.81 -13.06 6.88
C LYS A 82 23.20 -12.76 7.41
N VAL A 83 23.58 -13.50 8.45
CA VAL A 83 24.98 -13.60 8.87
C VAL A 83 25.68 -14.58 7.93
N ASP A 84 26.91 -14.27 7.52
CA ASP A 84 27.67 -15.15 6.63
C ASP A 84 27.75 -16.58 7.19
N GLY A 85 27.39 -17.56 6.35
CA GLY A 85 27.33 -18.98 6.73
C GLY A 85 26.12 -19.40 7.56
N SER A 86 25.18 -18.49 7.86
CA SER A 86 23.90 -18.79 8.53
C SER A 86 22.72 -18.75 7.56
N SER A 87 21.71 -19.59 7.81
CA SER A 87 20.41 -19.53 7.13
C SER A 87 19.37 -18.68 7.86
N PHE A 88 19.70 -18.17 9.05
CA PHE A 88 18.76 -17.41 9.87
C PHE A 88 18.51 -16.02 9.26
N VAL A 89 17.24 -15.68 9.06
CA VAL A 89 16.82 -14.43 8.42
C VAL A 89 16.66 -13.30 9.44
N LEU A 90 17.26 -12.15 9.14
CA LEU A 90 17.07 -10.89 9.84
C LEU A 90 16.47 -9.86 8.89
N LEU A 91 15.29 -9.33 9.22
CA LEU A 91 14.66 -8.24 8.48
C LEU A 91 15.21 -6.90 8.97
N CYS A 92 15.82 -6.14 8.06
CA CYS A 92 16.48 -4.88 8.40
C CYS A 92 15.93 -3.72 7.56
N ASP A 93 15.37 -2.70 8.24
CA ASP A 93 14.90 -1.49 7.56
C ASP A 93 16.08 -0.67 7.02
N GLY A 94 15.99 -0.22 5.77
CA GLY A 94 17.02 0.58 5.11
C GLY A 94 18.26 -0.21 4.65
N ALA A 95 18.23 -1.54 4.72
CA ALA A 95 19.22 -2.40 4.08
C ALA A 95 18.80 -2.69 2.63
N LEU A 96 19.74 -2.54 1.69
CA LEU A 96 19.52 -2.78 0.26
C LEU A 96 20.21 -4.08 -0.17
N PRO A 97 19.71 -4.82 -1.17
CA PRO A 97 20.34 -6.08 -1.62
C PRO A 97 21.83 -5.91 -2.00
N GLY A 98 22.65 -6.90 -1.71
CA GLY A 98 24.12 -6.79 -1.90
C GLY A 98 24.85 -5.90 -0.89
N GLU A 99 24.15 -5.13 -0.06
CA GLU A 99 24.76 -4.31 0.98
C GLU A 99 25.33 -5.17 2.11
N ARG A 100 26.54 -4.83 2.56
CA ARG A 100 27.09 -5.31 3.84
C ARG A 100 26.92 -4.24 4.90
N LEU A 101 26.38 -4.60 6.05
CA LEU A 101 26.03 -3.67 7.12
C LEU A 101 26.27 -4.24 8.50
N VAL A 102 26.46 -3.36 9.48
CA VAL A 102 26.38 -3.67 10.90
C VAL A 102 24.98 -3.35 11.37
N ALA A 103 24.30 -4.29 12.03
CA ALA A 103 22.95 -4.11 12.56
C ALA A 103 22.81 -4.66 13.98
N ARG A 104 21.90 -4.05 14.76
CA ARG A 104 21.55 -4.50 16.11
C ARG A 104 20.23 -5.25 16.09
N VAL A 105 20.22 -6.46 16.63
CA VAL A 105 19.00 -7.28 16.77
C VAL A 105 18.05 -6.60 17.76
N ARG A 106 16.86 -6.21 17.29
CA ARG A 106 15.84 -5.52 18.10
C ARG A 106 14.83 -6.49 18.69
N ARG A 107 14.26 -7.35 17.83
CA ARG A 107 13.16 -8.24 18.19
C ARG A 107 13.36 -9.61 17.60
N LEU A 108 13.26 -10.64 18.44
CA LEU A 108 13.23 -12.03 17.99
C LEU A 108 11.77 -12.44 17.77
N ARG A 109 11.44 -12.94 16.58
CA ARG A 109 10.15 -13.59 16.31
C ARG A 109 10.37 -15.09 16.43
N ARG A 110 9.61 -15.73 17.33
CA ARG A 110 9.81 -17.14 17.70
C ARG A 110 9.92 -18.04 16.45
N GLY A 111 11.10 -18.60 16.23
CA GLY A 111 11.36 -19.68 15.26
C GLY A 111 11.32 -19.33 13.77
N ALA A 112 11.13 -18.06 13.39
CA ALA A 112 10.96 -17.67 11.98
C ALA A 112 12.01 -16.69 11.47
N PHE A 113 12.23 -15.56 12.16
CA PHE A 113 13.18 -14.51 11.77
C PHE A 113 13.42 -13.53 12.94
N ALA A 114 14.36 -12.60 12.79
CA ALA A 114 14.53 -11.47 13.69
C ALA A 114 14.34 -10.13 12.97
N GLU A 115 14.03 -9.08 13.70
CA GLU A 115 14.06 -7.70 13.20
C GLU A 115 15.35 -7.04 13.72
N ALA A 116 16.09 -6.40 12.82
CA ALA A 116 17.35 -5.72 13.12
C ALA A 116 17.30 -4.25 12.72
N ALA A 117 17.91 -3.38 13.53
CA ALA A 117 18.09 -1.98 13.20
C ALA A 117 19.50 -1.77 12.63
N LYS A 118 19.57 -1.28 11.39
CA LYS A 118 20.83 -0.89 10.74
C LYS A 118 21.55 0.16 11.59
N LEU A 119 22.83 -0.05 11.84
CA LEU A 119 23.70 0.87 12.56
C LEU A 119 24.65 1.59 11.61
N LYS A 120 25.28 0.83 10.70
CA LYS A 120 26.29 1.36 9.78
C LYS A 120 26.33 0.52 8.50
N THR A 121 26.51 1.17 7.36
CA THR A 121 26.86 0.50 6.10
C THR A 121 28.37 0.26 6.05
N LEU A 122 28.78 -0.97 5.78
CA LEU A 122 30.18 -1.35 5.56
C LEU A 122 30.53 -1.28 4.07
N SER A 123 29.65 -1.79 3.22
CA SER A 123 29.74 -1.69 1.76
C SER A 123 28.35 -1.38 1.22
N PRO A 124 28.14 -0.25 0.53
CA PRO A 124 26.84 0.09 -0.06
C PRO A 124 26.49 -0.87 -1.20
N HIS A 125 25.24 -0.81 -1.64
CA HIS A 125 24.81 -1.38 -2.93
C HIS A 125 25.61 -0.72 -4.08
N HIS A 126 25.91 -1.45 -5.16
CA HIS A 126 26.65 -0.92 -6.31
C HIS A 126 25.90 0.23 -7.01
N ASP A 127 24.58 0.11 -7.19
CA ASP A 127 23.67 1.18 -7.63
C ASP A 127 23.18 2.15 -6.52
N ALA A 128 23.91 2.28 -5.41
CA ALA A 128 23.56 3.27 -4.39
C ALA A 128 23.72 4.70 -4.94
N VAL A 129 22.79 5.59 -4.60
CA VAL A 129 22.82 7.00 -4.98
C VAL A 129 22.56 7.89 -3.76
N GLU A 130 22.94 9.15 -3.85
CA GLU A 130 22.54 10.14 -2.85
C GLU A 130 21.05 10.42 -2.98
N ALA A 131 20.32 10.35 -1.85
CA ALA A 131 18.90 10.61 -1.84
C ALA A 131 18.63 12.13 -1.95
N PRO A 132 17.83 12.60 -2.92
CA PRO A 132 17.60 14.03 -3.12
C PRO A 132 16.78 14.67 -1.99
N CYS A 133 15.94 13.89 -1.30
CA CYS A 133 15.17 14.42 -0.17
C CYS A 133 16.01 14.41 1.13
N PRO A 134 16.16 15.55 1.82
CA PRO A 134 16.93 15.65 3.07
C PRO A 134 16.28 14.90 4.25
N LEU A 135 15.04 14.43 4.07
CA LEU A 135 14.28 13.64 5.03
C LEU A 135 14.25 12.13 4.66
N ALA A 136 14.92 11.68 3.60
CA ALA A 136 14.81 10.29 3.12
C ALA A 136 15.16 9.24 4.18
N ALA A 137 16.12 9.51 5.06
CA ALA A 137 16.52 8.61 6.14
C ALA A 137 15.47 8.48 7.25
N ASP A 138 14.75 9.56 7.55
CA ASP A 138 13.79 9.63 8.65
C ASP A 138 12.34 9.48 8.20
N CYS A 139 12.03 9.70 6.92
CA CYS A 139 10.68 9.69 6.39
C CYS A 139 10.13 8.27 6.25
N GLY A 140 8.87 8.06 6.65
CA GLY A 140 8.14 6.82 6.44
C GLY A 140 7.73 6.53 5.00
N GLY A 141 7.62 7.57 4.17
CA GLY A 141 7.07 7.47 2.82
C GLY A 141 8.04 6.88 1.79
N CYS A 142 9.23 7.46 1.67
CA CYS A 142 10.23 7.06 0.67
C CYS A 142 11.28 6.17 1.32
N LYS A 143 11.41 4.91 0.88
CA LYS A 143 12.33 3.92 1.46
C LYS A 143 13.51 3.55 0.57
N SER A 144 13.46 3.94 -0.70
CA SER A 144 14.47 3.54 -1.70
C SER A 144 15.01 4.71 -2.52
N GLN A 145 14.92 5.96 -2.02
CA GLN A 145 15.54 7.10 -2.72
C GLN A 145 17.06 7.01 -2.82
N SER A 146 17.71 6.27 -1.92
CA SER A 146 19.16 6.03 -1.94
C SER A 146 19.57 4.88 -2.87
N LEU A 147 18.66 4.40 -3.73
CA LEU A 147 18.91 3.36 -4.72
C LEU A 147 18.53 3.89 -6.10
N ALA A 148 19.38 3.71 -7.11
CA ALA A 148 19.10 4.13 -8.48
C ALA A 148 17.77 3.54 -8.97
N TYR A 149 17.00 4.32 -9.73
CA TYR A 149 15.65 3.92 -10.14
C TYR A 149 15.60 2.58 -10.91
N PRO A 150 16.50 2.28 -11.86
CA PRO A 150 16.54 0.97 -12.52
C PRO A 150 16.70 -0.20 -11.55
N ALA A 151 17.51 -0.04 -10.50
CA ALA A 151 17.68 -1.06 -9.47
C ALA A 151 16.43 -1.20 -8.59
N GLN A 152 15.71 -0.12 -8.31
CA GLN A 152 14.44 -0.17 -7.59
C GLN A 152 13.42 -1.06 -8.32
N ILE A 153 13.20 -0.80 -9.62
CA ILE A 153 12.23 -1.56 -10.42
C ILE A 153 12.68 -3.02 -10.61
N HIS A 154 13.99 -3.26 -10.78
CA HIS A 154 14.53 -4.61 -10.84
C HIS A 154 14.21 -5.43 -9.58
N HIS A 155 14.45 -4.87 -8.38
CA HIS A 155 14.13 -5.58 -7.14
C HIS A 155 12.62 -5.76 -6.92
N LYS A 156 11.79 -4.83 -7.37
CA LYS A 156 10.32 -5.00 -7.37
C LYS A 156 9.92 -6.19 -8.25
N TYR A 157 10.48 -6.30 -9.46
CA TYR A 157 10.25 -7.44 -10.34
C TYR A 157 10.65 -8.77 -9.69
N VAL A 158 11.88 -8.84 -9.13
CA VAL A 158 12.37 -10.06 -8.46
C VAL A 158 11.46 -10.47 -7.30
N GLN A 159 10.97 -9.50 -6.53
CA GLN A 159 10.02 -9.75 -5.44
C GLN A 159 8.71 -10.37 -5.95
N VAL A 160 8.13 -9.86 -7.04
CA VAL A 160 6.90 -10.44 -7.61
C VAL A 160 7.16 -11.86 -8.10
N ARG A 161 8.26 -12.08 -8.84
CA ARG A 161 8.65 -13.41 -9.30
C ARG A 161 8.76 -14.39 -8.13
N ASP A 162 9.49 -14.04 -7.08
CA ASP A 162 9.64 -14.88 -5.90
C ASP A 162 8.32 -15.21 -5.22
N LEU A 163 7.40 -14.26 -5.15
CA LEU A 163 6.11 -14.48 -4.54
C LEU A 163 5.25 -15.44 -5.37
N LEU A 164 5.26 -15.30 -6.70
CA LEU A 164 4.55 -16.22 -7.60
C LEU A 164 5.09 -17.64 -7.53
N VAL A 165 6.42 -17.82 -7.43
CA VAL A 165 7.02 -19.15 -7.31
C VAL A 165 6.74 -19.76 -5.93
N ASN A 166 7.07 -19.04 -4.86
CA ASN A 166 7.08 -19.62 -3.51
C ASN A 166 5.68 -19.69 -2.86
N PHE A 167 4.80 -18.74 -3.18
CA PHE A 167 3.45 -18.66 -2.60
C PHE A 167 2.36 -18.97 -3.62
N GLY A 168 2.55 -18.54 -4.88
CA GLY A 168 1.64 -18.85 -5.98
C GLY A 168 1.80 -20.27 -6.55
N LYS A 169 2.90 -20.96 -6.20
CA LYS A 169 3.27 -22.32 -6.68
C LYS A 169 3.36 -22.42 -8.21
N PHE A 170 3.64 -21.32 -8.90
CA PHE A 170 3.81 -21.32 -10.35
C PHE A 170 5.20 -21.80 -10.75
N ASP A 171 5.28 -22.58 -11.84
CA ASP A 171 6.56 -23.05 -12.39
C ASP A 171 7.39 -21.86 -12.92
N PRO A 172 8.61 -21.63 -12.40
CA PRO A 172 9.49 -20.55 -12.85
C PRO A 172 9.69 -20.53 -14.38
N ARG A 173 9.72 -21.70 -15.03
CA ARG A 173 9.94 -21.83 -16.48
C ARG A 173 8.79 -21.26 -17.31
N LYS A 174 7.56 -21.28 -16.76
CA LYS A 174 6.39 -20.65 -17.39
C LYS A 174 6.33 -19.15 -17.11
N LEU A 175 6.79 -18.74 -15.93
CA LEU A 175 6.85 -17.32 -15.57
C LEU A 175 7.87 -16.57 -16.45
N GLU A 176 9.06 -17.14 -16.62
CA GLU A 176 10.21 -16.55 -17.27
C GLU A 176 10.60 -17.37 -18.52
N SER A 177 9.76 -17.35 -19.56
CA SER A 177 10.11 -17.95 -20.85
C SER A 177 10.82 -16.93 -21.75
N SER A 178 11.66 -17.41 -22.67
CA SER A 178 12.36 -16.56 -23.66
C SER A 178 11.44 -16.08 -24.79
N ASP A 179 10.25 -16.65 -24.91
CA ASP A 179 9.27 -16.34 -25.94
C ASP A 179 8.36 -15.19 -25.49
N SER A 180 7.59 -14.62 -26.42
CA SER A 180 6.57 -13.59 -26.13
C SER A 180 5.51 -14.02 -25.10
N ASP A 181 5.48 -15.31 -24.77
CA ASP A 181 4.43 -15.98 -24.00
C ASP A 181 4.74 -16.07 -22.51
N ALA A 182 5.85 -15.48 -22.05
CA ALA A 182 6.19 -15.44 -20.61
C ALA A 182 5.02 -14.89 -19.79
N VAL A 183 4.59 -15.62 -18.75
CA VAL A 183 3.47 -15.18 -17.92
C VAL A 183 3.84 -13.92 -17.15
N LEU A 184 5.03 -13.86 -16.55
CA LEU A 184 5.49 -12.66 -15.85
C LEU A 184 6.14 -11.70 -16.85
N LYS A 185 5.56 -10.50 -16.98
CA LYS A 185 6.08 -9.44 -17.85
C LYS A 185 7.06 -8.54 -17.08
N PRO A 186 7.96 -7.84 -17.78
CA PRO A 186 8.78 -6.80 -17.18
C PRO A 186 7.92 -5.79 -16.41
N ILE A 187 8.44 -5.27 -15.31
CA ILE A 187 7.77 -4.21 -14.57
C ILE A 187 7.66 -2.96 -15.43
N VAL A 188 6.46 -2.37 -15.46
CA VAL A 188 6.20 -1.11 -16.15
C VAL A 188 6.71 0.04 -15.26
N PRO A 189 7.73 0.78 -15.70
CA PRO A 189 8.28 1.89 -14.93
C PRO A 189 7.32 3.08 -14.91
N CYS A 190 7.59 4.02 -14.01
CA CYS A 190 6.94 5.33 -13.98
C CYS A 190 7.85 6.34 -14.64
N ASP A 191 7.33 7.07 -15.64
CA ASP A 191 8.11 8.11 -16.34
C ASP A 191 8.47 9.26 -15.38
N GLU A 192 7.54 9.63 -14.49
CA GLU A 192 7.74 10.68 -13.50
C GLU A 192 7.97 10.09 -12.11
N ILE A 193 9.24 9.95 -11.74
CA ILE A 193 9.64 9.35 -10.46
C ILE A 193 9.56 10.32 -9.27
N PHE A 194 9.45 11.62 -9.54
CA PHE A 194 9.19 12.69 -8.57
C PHE A 194 7.99 13.51 -9.00
N ARG A 195 7.42 14.31 -8.08
CA ARG A 195 6.30 15.23 -8.34
C ARG A 195 5.02 14.57 -8.88
N TYR A 196 4.91 13.24 -8.81
CA TYR A 196 3.78 12.48 -9.35
C TYR A 196 2.55 12.47 -8.43
N ARG A 197 2.72 12.77 -7.14
CA ARG A 197 1.71 12.50 -6.13
C ARG A 197 0.71 13.64 -6.06
N ASN A 198 -0.53 13.34 -6.46
CA ASN A 198 -1.64 14.28 -6.52
C ASN A 198 -2.42 14.41 -5.20
N LYS A 199 -2.03 13.66 -4.16
CA LYS A 199 -2.64 13.72 -2.82
C LYS A 199 -1.60 13.48 -1.74
N MET A 200 -1.45 14.44 -0.85
CA MET A 200 -0.63 14.34 0.36
C MET A 200 -1.47 14.64 1.60
N GLU A 201 -1.17 13.92 2.69
CA GLU A 201 -1.79 14.09 3.99
C GLU A 201 -0.69 14.35 5.01
N PHE A 202 -0.75 15.52 5.64
CA PHE A 202 0.16 15.96 6.68
C PHE A 202 -0.57 16.00 8.01
N SER A 203 0.10 15.60 9.08
CA SER A 203 -0.41 15.66 10.45
C SER A 203 0.10 16.92 11.14
N PHE A 204 -0.80 17.58 11.85
CA PHE A 204 -0.42 18.53 12.89
C PHE A 204 -0.12 17.74 14.17
N GLY A 205 1.01 17.99 14.81
CA GLY A 205 1.46 17.24 15.98
C GLY A 205 1.96 18.15 17.09
N THR A 206 1.74 17.72 18.33
CA THR A 206 2.28 18.37 19.54
C THR A 206 3.75 18.03 19.80
N LYS A 207 4.29 17.00 19.13
CA LYS A 207 5.66 16.50 19.32
C LYS A 207 6.42 16.43 18.00
N ARG A 208 7.47 17.25 17.85
CA ARG A 208 8.31 17.28 16.66
C ARG A 208 9.35 16.16 16.63
N TRP A 209 9.48 15.43 15.53
CA TRP A 209 10.63 14.51 15.37
C TRP A 209 11.93 15.29 15.24
N MET A 210 12.94 14.92 16.03
CA MET A 210 14.30 15.45 15.97
C MET A 210 15.25 14.36 15.46
N LYS A 211 16.12 14.71 14.50
CA LYS A 211 17.15 13.81 13.95
C LYS A 211 18.06 13.27 15.06
N ARG A 212 18.56 12.05 14.91
CA ARG A 212 19.45 11.42 15.91
C ARG A 212 20.77 12.18 16.10
N GLU A 213 21.33 12.73 15.03
CA GLU A 213 22.56 13.54 15.09
C GLU A 213 22.38 14.78 15.98
N TRP A 214 21.20 15.40 15.93
CA TRP A 214 20.85 16.54 16.78
C TRP A 214 20.47 16.14 18.21
N LYS A 215 20.24 14.85 18.45
CA LYS A 215 20.11 14.33 19.82
C LYS A 215 21.46 14.16 20.49
N GLU A 216 22.49 13.76 19.75
CA GLU A 216 23.85 13.61 20.30
C GLU A 216 24.44 14.97 20.70
N GLU A 217 24.24 16.03 19.89
CA GLU A 217 24.60 17.41 20.26
C GLU A 217 23.81 17.95 21.47
N LYS A 218 22.53 17.57 21.63
CA LYS A 218 21.72 17.99 22.79
C LYS A 218 21.98 17.15 24.04
N GLU A 219 22.28 15.86 23.92
CA GLU A 219 22.60 14.97 25.04
C GLU A 219 23.95 15.29 25.69
N GLU A 220 24.91 15.89 24.96
CA GLU A 220 26.10 16.49 25.58
C GLU A 220 25.77 17.69 26.48
N VAL A 221 24.65 18.37 26.25
CA VAL A 221 24.19 19.54 27.02
C VAL A 221 23.24 19.15 28.15
N SER A 222 22.49 18.05 28.02
CA SER A 222 21.53 17.58 29.04
C SER A 222 21.80 16.13 29.44
N LYS A 223 22.63 15.94 30.47
CA LYS A 223 22.80 14.64 31.14
C LYS A 223 21.50 14.23 31.84
N GLY A 224 20.76 13.30 31.24
CA GLY A 224 19.89 12.38 31.97
C GLY A 224 18.38 12.65 31.97
N GLU A 225 17.88 13.63 31.21
CA GLU A 225 16.45 13.77 30.96
C GLU A 225 16.13 13.31 29.52
N GLU A 226 15.07 12.52 29.35
CA GLU A 226 14.55 12.21 28.02
C GLU A 226 14.38 13.54 27.27
N VAL A 227 15.09 13.75 26.16
CA VAL A 227 14.94 14.94 25.34
C VAL A 227 13.49 14.98 24.85
N GLU A 228 12.63 15.67 25.59
CA GLU A 228 11.28 16.00 25.18
C GLU A 228 11.39 16.72 23.85
N THR A 229 10.70 16.16 22.85
CA THR A 229 10.64 16.73 21.52
C THR A 229 9.78 17.98 21.55
N ASP A 230 10.37 19.08 21.99
CA ASP A 230 9.66 20.31 22.27
C ASP A 230 9.29 21.02 20.94
N GLY A 231 8.01 21.31 20.76
CA GLY A 231 7.50 22.09 19.63
C GLY A 231 6.45 21.40 18.76
N TYR A 232 5.50 22.23 18.32
CA TYR A 232 4.49 21.89 17.33
C TYR A 232 5.12 21.61 15.97
N SER A 233 4.52 20.70 15.20
CA SER A 233 5.03 20.29 13.90
C SER A 233 3.89 20.00 12.93
N LEU A 234 4.09 20.34 11.66
CA LEU A 234 3.26 19.94 10.55
C LEU A 234 4.13 19.11 9.59
N GLY A 235 3.66 17.92 9.26
CA GLY A 235 4.36 17.06 8.30
C GLY A 235 3.96 15.59 8.41
N LEU A 236 4.91 14.66 8.40
CA LEU A 236 4.65 13.22 8.32
C LEU A 236 5.04 12.50 9.60
N HIS A 237 4.40 11.37 9.90
CA HIS A 237 4.80 10.57 11.06
C HIS A 237 6.17 9.90 10.89
N ALA A 238 6.98 9.95 11.93
CA ALA A 238 8.25 9.22 11.97
C ALA A 238 7.99 7.70 12.01
N PRO A 239 8.75 6.88 11.26
CA PRO A 239 8.60 5.43 11.25
C PRO A 239 8.59 4.83 12.65
N GLY A 240 7.53 4.10 12.98
CA GLY A 240 7.38 3.47 14.30
C GLY A 240 6.82 4.36 15.40
N PHE A 241 6.53 5.64 15.12
CA PHE A 241 5.94 6.59 16.05
C PHE A 241 4.64 7.15 15.47
N PHE A 242 3.55 7.07 16.24
CA PHE A 242 2.25 7.61 15.84
C PHE A 242 2.02 9.02 16.38
N ASP A 243 2.83 9.48 17.33
CA ASP A 243 2.70 10.78 18.00
C ASP A 243 3.78 11.78 17.60
N LYS A 244 4.88 11.31 16.99
CA LYS A 244 6.00 12.17 16.55
C LYS A 244 5.89 12.52 15.08
N VAL A 245 5.90 13.82 14.79
CA VAL A 245 5.74 14.38 13.44
C VAL A 245 7.04 15.00 12.95
N LEU A 246 7.57 14.46 11.85
CA LEU A 246 8.63 15.05 11.05
C LEU A 246 8.12 16.36 10.44
N HIS A 247 8.83 17.45 10.71
CA HIS A 247 8.55 18.71 10.04
C HIS A 247 8.90 18.59 8.55
N VAL A 248 7.94 18.88 7.67
CA VAL A 248 8.12 18.82 6.21
C VAL A 248 7.95 20.21 5.63
N GLU A 249 9.04 20.77 5.11
CA GLU A 249 9.04 22.03 4.36
C GLU A 249 8.68 21.80 2.89
N THR A 250 9.18 20.71 2.31
CA THR A 250 8.97 20.37 0.90
C THR A 250 8.91 18.85 0.75
N CYS A 251 7.97 18.36 -0.05
CA CYS A 251 7.90 16.94 -0.39
C CYS A 251 8.16 16.75 -1.89
N PHE A 252 9.27 16.10 -2.24
CA PHE A 252 9.68 15.88 -3.63
C PHE A 252 8.71 14.99 -4.44
N LEU A 253 7.75 14.33 -3.80
CA LEU A 253 6.69 13.59 -4.49
C LEU A 253 5.48 14.47 -4.81
N HIS A 254 5.32 15.59 -4.11
CA HIS A 254 4.16 16.47 -4.20
C HIS A 254 4.36 17.50 -5.32
N SER A 255 3.29 17.95 -5.97
CA SER A 255 3.38 18.96 -7.03
C SER A 255 3.76 20.35 -6.49
N GLU A 256 4.41 21.18 -7.31
CA GLU A 256 4.85 22.53 -6.91
C GLU A 256 3.73 23.44 -6.35
N PRO A 257 2.53 23.54 -6.97
CA PRO A 257 1.45 24.37 -6.40
C PRO A 257 1.05 23.93 -4.98
N ALA A 258 1.14 22.63 -4.73
CA ALA A 258 0.76 22.06 -3.46
C ALA A 258 1.85 22.25 -2.37
N ASP A 259 3.13 22.32 -2.77
CA ASP A 259 4.21 22.75 -1.88
C ASP A 259 4.10 24.24 -1.52
N LYS A 260 3.65 25.11 -2.45
CA LYS A 260 3.34 26.52 -2.13
C LYS A 260 2.29 26.61 -1.01
N VAL A 261 1.21 25.82 -1.11
CA VAL A 261 0.19 25.75 -0.06
C VAL A 261 0.78 25.30 1.27
N LEU A 262 1.56 24.21 1.27
CA LEU A 262 2.20 23.70 2.48
C LEU A 262 3.08 24.77 3.14
N ALA A 263 3.87 25.51 2.35
CA ALA A 263 4.73 26.58 2.83
C ALA A 263 3.94 27.74 3.46
N VAL A 264 2.82 28.14 2.85
CA VAL A 264 1.94 29.17 3.40
C VAL A 264 1.35 28.75 4.76
N VAL A 265 0.89 27.50 4.86
CA VAL A 265 0.37 26.97 6.13
C VAL A 265 1.50 26.92 7.17
N GLN A 266 2.63 26.29 6.85
CA GLN A 266 3.81 26.18 7.74
C GLN A 266 4.24 27.53 8.31
N GLY A 267 4.29 28.58 7.48
CA GLY A 267 4.74 29.91 7.89
C GLY A 267 3.78 30.69 8.77
N SER A 268 2.57 30.19 9.06
CA SER A 268 1.56 30.96 9.78
C SER A 268 0.72 30.19 10.79
N TRP A 269 0.54 28.87 10.67
CA TRP A 269 -0.39 28.12 11.51
C TRP A 269 -0.03 28.10 13.01
N THR A 270 1.24 28.35 13.35
CA THR A 270 1.74 28.43 14.73
C THR A 270 1.66 29.83 15.34
N ASP A 271 1.16 30.82 14.59
CA ASP A 271 0.98 32.19 15.09
C ASP A 271 -0.02 32.19 16.27
N PRO A 272 0.40 32.59 17.49
CA PRO A 272 -0.46 32.62 18.67
C PRO A 272 -1.72 33.47 18.48
N ALA A 273 -1.68 34.49 17.59
CA ALA A 273 -2.83 35.33 17.29
C ALA A 273 -3.98 34.57 16.60
N LEU A 274 -3.69 33.43 15.97
CA LEU A 274 -4.71 32.59 15.31
C LEU A 274 -5.44 31.65 16.28
N GLY A 275 -4.89 31.42 17.47
CA GLY A 275 -5.48 30.49 18.46
C GLY A 275 -5.56 29.03 17.99
N LEU A 276 -4.80 28.67 16.96
CA LEU A 276 -4.78 27.31 16.39
C LEU A 276 -3.91 26.39 17.27
N THR A 277 -4.44 25.21 17.57
CA THR A 277 -3.71 24.19 18.34
C THR A 277 -3.74 22.85 17.62
N PRO A 278 -2.63 22.12 17.55
CA PRO A 278 -2.62 20.76 17.02
C PRO A 278 -3.38 19.83 17.97
N TYR A 279 -4.01 18.80 17.40
CA TYR A 279 -4.72 17.79 18.15
C TYR A 279 -3.73 16.85 18.85
N ASP A 280 -3.86 16.72 20.17
CA ASP A 280 -3.09 15.81 21.01
C ASP A 280 -3.78 14.43 21.03
N VAL A 281 -3.13 13.42 20.45
CA VAL A 281 -3.67 12.06 20.34
C VAL A 281 -3.78 11.31 21.67
N TYR A 282 -3.17 11.80 22.75
CA TYR A 282 -3.28 11.21 24.09
C TYR A 282 -4.32 11.93 24.95
N LYS A 283 -4.33 13.26 24.91
CA LYS A 283 -5.27 14.10 25.67
C LYS A 283 -6.63 14.23 24.98
N HIS A 284 -6.68 13.95 23.68
CA HIS A 284 -7.85 14.12 22.81
C HIS A 284 -8.38 15.57 22.83
N THR A 285 -7.47 16.53 22.84
CA THR A 285 -7.76 17.97 22.83
C THR A 285 -7.00 18.67 21.71
N GLY A 286 -7.42 19.88 21.34
CA GLY A 286 -6.85 20.64 20.23
C GLY A 286 -7.75 20.66 19.00
N PHE A 287 -7.41 21.48 18.01
CA PHE A 287 -8.28 21.80 16.87
C PHE A 287 -7.83 21.14 15.56
N LEU A 288 -6.58 21.34 15.16
CA LEU A 288 -6.04 20.89 13.87
C LEU A 288 -5.55 19.43 13.96
N LYS A 289 -6.12 18.53 13.15
CA LYS A 289 -5.65 17.14 13.05
C LYS A 289 -4.74 16.94 11.85
N HIS A 290 -5.26 17.23 10.66
CA HIS A 290 -4.54 17.00 9.40
C HIS A 290 -4.72 18.16 8.42
N LEU A 291 -3.71 18.34 7.57
CA LEU A 291 -3.77 19.12 6.34
C LEU A 291 -3.66 18.14 5.18
N MET A 292 -4.72 17.99 4.40
CA MET A 292 -4.70 17.23 3.17
C MET A 292 -4.67 18.18 1.99
N ILE A 293 -3.78 17.95 1.04
CA ILE A 293 -3.69 18.73 -0.19
C ILE A 293 -3.85 17.77 -1.37
N ARG A 294 -4.76 18.09 -2.27
CA ARG A 294 -4.99 17.37 -3.53
C ARG A 294 -4.71 18.27 -4.71
N THR A 295 -4.23 17.68 -5.79
CA THR A 295 -4.12 18.33 -7.08
C THR A 295 -4.84 17.54 -8.16
N GLY A 296 -5.31 18.27 -9.15
CA GLY A 296 -5.98 17.75 -10.32
C GLY A 296 -5.78 18.72 -11.48
N ARG A 297 -6.67 18.66 -12.46
CA ARG A 297 -6.61 19.49 -13.66
C ARG A 297 -7.99 19.99 -14.04
N ASN A 298 -8.04 21.25 -14.44
CA ASN A 298 -9.22 21.81 -15.06
C ASN A 298 -9.46 21.13 -16.41
N VAL A 299 -10.68 20.67 -16.64
CA VAL A 299 -11.05 19.92 -17.84
C VAL A 299 -10.97 20.77 -19.11
N SER A 300 -11.30 22.06 -19.01
CA SER A 300 -11.36 22.95 -20.18
C SER A 300 -10.00 23.52 -20.56
N THR A 301 -9.15 23.84 -19.57
CA THR A 301 -7.87 24.52 -19.80
C THR A 301 -6.66 23.61 -19.62
N GLY A 302 -6.81 22.45 -18.97
CA GLY A 302 -5.70 21.60 -18.54
C GLY A 302 -4.86 22.19 -17.39
N ALA A 303 -5.21 23.37 -16.88
CA ALA A 303 -4.46 24.04 -15.81
C ALA A 303 -4.55 23.27 -14.49
N PRO A 304 -3.51 23.30 -13.65
CA PRO A 304 -3.55 22.67 -12.32
C PRO A 304 -4.67 23.25 -11.45
N GLU A 305 -5.40 22.37 -10.78
CA GLU A 305 -6.33 22.73 -9.71
C GLU A 305 -5.81 22.16 -8.39
N VAL A 306 -5.91 22.93 -7.31
CA VAL A 306 -5.51 22.53 -5.95
C VAL A 306 -6.71 22.61 -5.02
N MET A 307 -6.93 21.52 -4.28
CA MET A 307 -7.86 21.45 -3.15
C MET A 307 -7.06 21.37 -1.85
N VAL A 308 -7.46 22.19 -0.89
CA VAL A 308 -6.89 22.19 0.47
C VAL A 308 -7.96 21.78 1.45
N ASN A 309 -7.72 20.71 2.20
CA ASN A 309 -8.65 20.19 3.20
C ASN A 309 -8.03 20.25 4.59
N PHE A 310 -8.63 21.04 5.48
CA PHE A 310 -8.31 21.05 6.90
C PHE A 310 -9.19 20.03 7.61
N VAL A 311 -8.57 19.05 8.26
CA VAL A 311 -9.27 18.10 9.13
C VAL A 311 -9.19 18.60 10.56
N THR A 312 -10.35 18.88 11.17
CA THR A 312 -10.45 19.47 12.50
C THR A 312 -11.27 18.61 13.46
N SER A 313 -11.06 18.78 14.77
CA SER A 313 -11.82 18.05 15.79
C SER A 313 -13.26 18.55 15.97
N CYS A 314 -13.56 19.77 15.54
CA CYS A 314 -14.87 20.41 15.59
C CYS A 314 -15.02 21.46 14.49
N TYR A 315 -16.25 21.92 14.24
CA TYR A 315 -16.52 22.98 13.28
C TYR A 315 -16.36 24.36 13.92
N LYS A 316 -15.28 25.07 13.56
CA LYS A 316 -14.98 26.46 13.96
C LYS A 316 -14.31 27.19 12.78
N PRO A 317 -15.06 27.47 11.71
CA PRO A 317 -14.50 28.00 10.46
C PRO A 317 -13.78 29.33 10.65
N GLU A 318 -14.19 30.15 11.63
CA GLU A 318 -13.59 31.43 11.97
C GLU A 318 -12.09 31.34 12.31
N LEU A 319 -11.65 30.22 12.88
CA LEU A 319 -10.23 29.98 13.18
C LEU A 319 -9.40 29.72 11.92
N LEU A 320 -10.04 29.23 10.85
CA LEU A 320 -9.36 28.90 9.59
C LEU A 320 -9.32 30.09 8.62
N VAL A 321 -10.23 31.07 8.75
CA VAL A 321 -10.34 32.24 7.84
C VAL A 321 -8.98 32.88 7.52
N PRO A 322 -8.10 33.19 8.50
CA PRO A 322 -6.80 33.80 8.20
C PRO A 322 -5.87 32.94 7.36
N LEU A 323 -5.97 31.61 7.46
CA LEU A 323 -5.23 30.67 6.61
C LEU A 323 -5.87 30.59 5.22
N VAL A 324 -7.20 30.50 5.14
CA VAL A 324 -7.94 30.49 3.88
C VAL A 324 -7.61 31.73 3.05
N ASP A 325 -7.64 32.93 3.64
CA ASP A 325 -7.34 34.19 2.96
C ASP A 325 -5.90 34.26 2.40
N ARG A 326 -4.94 33.58 3.03
CA ARG A 326 -3.56 33.52 2.54
C ARG A 326 -3.40 32.50 1.42
N ILE A 327 -4.01 31.34 1.58
CA ILE A 327 -3.92 30.21 0.64
C ILE A 327 -4.63 30.54 -0.68
N THR A 328 -5.77 31.23 -0.62
CA THR A 328 -6.56 31.61 -1.80
C THR A 328 -5.88 32.63 -2.72
N LYS A 329 -4.75 33.22 -2.28
CA LYS A 329 -3.88 34.05 -3.14
C LYS A 329 -3.06 33.21 -4.14
N ILE A 330 -2.98 31.90 -3.92
CA ILE A 330 -2.38 30.96 -4.88
C ILE A 330 -3.42 30.68 -5.96
N SER A 331 -3.16 31.12 -7.19
CA SER A 331 -4.11 31.04 -8.31
C SER A 331 -4.63 29.64 -8.61
N GLU A 332 -3.83 28.62 -8.35
CA GLU A 332 -4.14 27.22 -8.58
C GLU A 332 -5.14 26.67 -7.52
N VAL A 333 -5.32 27.35 -6.38
CA VAL A 333 -6.27 26.92 -5.34
C VAL A 333 -7.69 27.30 -5.73
N VAL A 334 -8.49 26.27 -6.03
CA VAL A 334 -9.89 26.42 -6.45
C VAL A 334 -10.87 25.90 -5.41
N SER A 335 -10.38 25.24 -4.36
CA SER A 335 -11.18 24.60 -3.33
C SER A 335 -10.46 24.64 -1.97
N VAL A 336 -11.14 25.16 -0.95
CA VAL A 336 -10.74 24.98 0.44
C VAL A 336 -11.91 24.40 1.23
N VAL A 337 -11.65 23.29 1.91
CA VAL A 337 -12.64 22.47 2.59
C VAL A 337 -12.23 22.26 4.04
N ASN A 338 -13.20 22.20 4.95
CA ASN A 338 -13.02 21.74 6.31
C ASN A 338 -13.78 20.44 6.53
N ASN A 339 -13.04 19.37 6.78
CA ASN A 339 -13.59 18.10 7.24
C ASN A 339 -13.56 18.04 8.77
N VAL A 340 -14.73 17.85 9.40
CA VAL A 340 -14.83 17.68 10.84
C VAL A 340 -14.76 16.19 11.16
N ASN A 341 -13.81 15.81 12.01
CA ASN A 341 -13.64 14.45 12.50
C ASN A 341 -13.68 14.50 14.02
N THR A 342 -14.78 14.03 14.61
CA THR A 342 -14.95 14.02 16.08
C THR A 342 -14.37 12.76 16.73
N SER A 343 -13.99 11.77 15.93
CA SER A 343 -13.41 10.51 16.41
C SER A 343 -12.10 10.72 17.18
N VAL A 344 -11.86 9.87 18.17
CA VAL A 344 -10.57 9.77 18.86
C VAL A 344 -9.46 9.24 17.94
N GLY A 345 -9.84 8.56 16.85
CA GLY A 345 -8.91 8.04 15.86
C GLY A 345 -8.21 9.18 15.10
N ASN A 346 -6.96 8.92 14.72
CA ASN A 346 -6.15 9.85 13.93
C ASN A 346 -6.33 9.60 12.43
N THR A 347 -7.56 9.74 11.94
CA THR A 347 -7.89 9.61 10.51
C THR A 347 -8.03 10.97 9.85
N SER A 348 -7.58 11.07 8.60
CA SER A 348 -7.63 12.27 7.75
C SER A 348 -8.96 12.45 7.01
N VAL A 349 -9.98 11.66 7.35
CA VAL A 349 -11.31 11.67 6.73
C VAL A 349 -12.30 12.29 7.71
N GLY A 350 -13.14 13.20 7.23
CA GLY A 350 -14.19 13.82 8.05
C GLY A 350 -15.50 13.04 8.03
N GLU A 351 -16.30 13.23 9.07
CA GLU A 351 -17.70 12.80 9.16
C GLU A 351 -18.62 13.82 8.46
N GLN A 352 -18.19 15.10 8.43
CA GLN A 352 -18.89 16.21 7.80
C GLN A 352 -17.91 17.06 7.00
N GLU A 353 -18.33 17.47 5.80
CA GLU A 353 -17.52 18.25 4.85
C GLU A 353 -18.15 19.63 4.62
N TYR A 354 -17.37 20.69 4.86
CA TYR A 354 -17.80 22.09 4.70
C TYR A 354 -16.89 22.82 3.71
N THR A 355 -17.46 23.41 2.67
CA THR A 355 -16.68 24.25 1.73
C THR A 355 -16.47 25.64 2.32
N LEU A 356 -15.22 26.02 2.53
CA LEU A 356 -14.84 27.35 3.04
C LEU A 356 -14.56 28.35 1.91
N TYR A 357 -14.11 27.86 0.76
CA TYR A 357 -13.82 28.68 -0.42
C TYR A 357 -13.95 27.87 -1.72
N GLY A 358 -14.46 28.53 -2.76
CA GLY A 358 -14.49 28.00 -4.11
C GLY A 358 -15.43 26.80 -4.28
N LYS A 359 -14.93 25.75 -4.93
CA LYS A 359 -15.70 24.54 -5.26
C LYS A 359 -15.60 23.49 -4.14
N PRO A 360 -16.61 22.62 -3.95
CA PRO A 360 -16.51 21.46 -3.06
C PRO A 360 -15.61 20.34 -3.62
N THR A 361 -15.36 20.35 -4.92
CA THR A 361 -14.59 19.31 -5.64
C THR A 361 -13.59 19.94 -6.60
N ILE A 362 -12.54 19.18 -6.94
CA ILE A 362 -11.66 19.44 -8.09
C ILE A 362 -11.92 18.41 -9.18
N THR A 363 -11.43 18.67 -10.38
CA THR A 363 -11.50 17.70 -11.48
C THR A 363 -10.15 17.06 -11.78
N GLU A 364 -10.17 15.87 -12.36
CA GLU A 364 -9.00 15.24 -12.99
C GLU A 364 -9.45 14.46 -14.23
N MET A 365 -8.53 14.22 -15.15
CA MET A 365 -8.77 13.46 -16.36
C MET A 365 -7.98 12.15 -16.35
N LEU A 366 -8.66 11.04 -16.64
CA LEU A 366 -8.05 9.72 -16.83
C LEU A 366 -8.69 9.05 -18.04
N ARG A 367 -7.88 8.51 -18.96
CA ARG A 367 -8.33 7.77 -20.15
C ARG A 367 -9.39 8.53 -20.99
N GLY A 368 -9.29 9.86 -21.03
CA GLY A 368 -10.23 10.73 -21.75
C GLY A 368 -11.61 10.90 -21.07
N LEU A 369 -11.73 10.48 -19.81
CA LEU A 369 -12.88 10.72 -18.95
C LEU A 369 -12.54 11.76 -17.89
N THR A 370 -13.56 12.51 -17.48
CA THR A 370 -13.48 13.48 -16.39
C THR A 370 -14.00 12.87 -15.10
N PHE A 371 -13.26 13.05 -14.01
CA PHE A 371 -13.66 12.64 -12.68
C PHE A 371 -13.75 13.84 -11.75
N GLN A 372 -14.83 13.93 -10.98
CA GLN A 372 -14.91 14.87 -9.86
C GLN A 372 -14.36 14.20 -8.60
N ILE A 373 -13.51 14.93 -7.89
CA ILE A 373 -12.80 14.44 -6.71
C ILE A 373 -13.13 15.34 -5.53
N SER A 374 -13.78 14.76 -4.52
CA SER A 374 -14.04 15.40 -3.21
C SER A 374 -12.88 15.17 -2.25
N ALA A 375 -12.93 15.81 -1.08
CA ALA A 375 -11.86 15.68 -0.10
C ALA A 375 -11.80 14.26 0.50
N ASN A 376 -12.96 13.62 0.73
CA ASN A 376 -13.03 12.28 1.33
C ASN A 376 -12.94 11.13 0.31
N SER A 377 -13.21 11.35 -0.98
CA SER A 377 -13.23 10.26 -1.97
C SER A 377 -11.86 9.64 -2.23
N PHE A 378 -11.80 8.33 -2.53
CA PHE A 378 -10.58 7.71 -3.01
C PHE A 378 -10.36 8.04 -4.50
N PHE A 379 -9.11 8.33 -4.85
CA PHE A 379 -8.65 8.49 -6.22
C PHE A 379 -7.18 8.07 -6.29
N GLN A 380 -6.74 7.55 -7.44
CA GLN A 380 -5.37 7.08 -7.60
C GLN A 380 -4.37 8.23 -7.39
N THR A 381 -3.38 8.01 -6.53
CA THR A 381 -2.51 9.12 -6.10
C THR A 381 -1.42 9.51 -7.09
N ASN A 382 -1.23 8.73 -8.16
CA ASN A 382 -0.34 9.02 -9.28
C ASN A 382 -1.17 8.98 -10.57
N THR A 383 -1.70 10.13 -11.01
CA THR A 383 -2.63 10.19 -12.16
C THR A 383 -1.98 9.63 -13.44
N LYS A 384 -0.73 9.99 -13.73
CA LYS A 384 -0.06 9.57 -14.98
C LYS A 384 0.16 8.07 -15.02
N GLN A 385 0.62 7.49 -13.92
CA GLN A 385 0.81 6.05 -13.85
C GLN A 385 -0.53 5.29 -13.74
N ALA A 386 -1.56 5.90 -13.16
CA ALA A 386 -2.92 5.34 -13.19
C ALA A 386 -3.47 5.24 -14.61
N ASP A 387 -3.20 6.21 -15.49
CA ASP A 387 -3.58 6.12 -16.90
C ASP A 387 -2.94 4.90 -17.59
N VAL A 388 -1.65 4.67 -17.33
CA VAL A 388 -0.93 3.48 -17.80
C VAL A 388 -1.52 2.20 -17.21
N LEU A 389 -1.74 2.15 -15.90
CA LEU A 389 -2.36 1.01 -15.21
C LEU A 389 -3.72 0.66 -15.82
N TYR A 390 -4.57 1.67 -16.04
CA TYR A 390 -5.92 1.47 -16.57
C TYR A 390 -5.90 1.05 -18.04
N LYS A 391 -4.93 1.55 -18.81
CA LYS A 391 -4.67 1.03 -20.15
C LYS A 391 -4.32 -0.46 -20.11
N LEU A 392 -3.41 -0.88 -19.21
CA LEU A 392 -3.02 -2.29 -19.07
C LEU A 392 -4.20 -3.18 -18.63
N ILE A 393 -5.08 -2.66 -17.77
CA ILE A 393 -6.32 -3.33 -17.38
C ILE A 393 -7.23 -3.51 -18.59
N GLY A 394 -7.47 -2.46 -19.38
CA GLY A 394 -8.29 -2.53 -20.60
C GLY A 394 -7.71 -3.46 -21.67
N ASP A 395 -6.39 -3.39 -21.89
CA ASP A 395 -5.68 -4.29 -22.81
C ASP A 395 -5.76 -5.75 -22.34
N SER A 396 -5.73 -6.00 -21.03
CA SER A 396 -5.86 -7.35 -20.45
C SER A 396 -7.30 -7.84 -20.47
N ALA A 397 -8.28 -6.95 -20.27
CA ALA A 397 -9.70 -7.26 -20.40
C ALA A 397 -10.03 -7.69 -21.83
N GLY A 398 -9.39 -7.07 -22.83
CA GLY A 398 -9.44 -7.52 -24.22
C GLY A 398 -10.86 -7.55 -24.79
N LEU A 399 -11.66 -6.52 -24.46
CA LEU A 399 -13.01 -6.33 -25.00
C LEU A 399 -12.97 -6.31 -26.53
N LYS A 400 -13.93 -6.99 -27.17
CA LYS A 400 -14.10 -7.02 -28.63
C LYS A 400 -14.40 -5.64 -29.22
N GLY A 401 -15.02 -4.77 -28.42
CA GLY A 401 -15.39 -3.42 -28.84
C GLY A 401 -16.64 -3.34 -29.73
N ASP A 402 -17.35 -4.46 -29.93
CA ASP A 402 -18.62 -4.53 -30.65
C ASP A 402 -19.85 -4.25 -29.76
N GLY A 403 -19.63 -3.95 -28.47
CA GLY A 403 -20.69 -3.71 -27.50
C GLY A 403 -21.50 -4.95 -27.12
N SER A 404 -20.96 -6.16 -27.32
CA SER A 404 -21.65 -7.40 -26.96
C SER A 404 -21.40 -7.90 -25.53
N GLU A 405 -20.26 -7.51 -24.95
CA GLU A 405 -19.72 -8.10 -23.72
C GLU A 405 -20.10 -7.34 -22.44
N ILE A 406 -20.32 -8.07 -21.36
CA ILE A 406 -20.71 -7.54 -20.04
C ILE A 406 -19.49 -7.56 -19.11
N VAL A 407 -19.21 -6.40 -18.50
CA VAL A 407 -18.13 -6.23 -17.53
C VAL A 407 -18.71 -6.11 -16.13
N LEU A 408 -18.15 -6.87 -15.19
CA LEU A 408 -18.41 -6.73 -13.76
C LEU A 408 -17.16 -6.20 -13.05
N ASP A 409 -17.25 -4.98 -12.52
CA ASP A 409 -16.21 -4.28 -11.79
C ASP A 409 -16.42 -4.43 -10.27
N LEU A 410 -15.62 -5.29 -9.64
CA LEU A 410 -15.66 -5.54 -8.21
C LEU A 410 -14.70 -4.60 -7.48
N PHE A 411 -15.14 -4.05 -6.35
CA PHE A 411 -14.43 -2.98 -5.62
C PHE A 411 -14.30 -1.72 -6.48
N CYS A 412 -15.37 -1.37 -7.19
CA CYS A 412 -15.31 -0.35 -8.25
C CYS A 412 -15.01 1.07 -7.74
N GLY A 413 -15.08 1.31 -6.43
CA GLY A 413 -14.87 2.64 -5.86
C GLY A 413 -15.77 3.68 -6.53
N THR A 414 -15.15 4.75 -7.04
CA THR A 414 -15.82 5.85 -7.76
C THR A 414 -16.01 5.56 -9.27
N GLY A 415 -15.94 4.29 -9.67
CA GLY A 415 -16.16 3.80 -11.03
C GLY A 415 -15.00 4.03 -11.99
N THR A 416 -13.80 4.32 -11.48
CA THR A 416 -12.67 4.78 -12.30
C THR A 416 -12.18 3.77 -13.32
N ILE A 417 -12.25 2.47 -13.02
CA ILE A 417 -11.87 1.42 -13.97
C ILE A 417 -13.03 1.11 -14.90
N GLY A 418 -14.18 0.67 -14.36
CA GLY A 418 -15.35 0.28 -15.14
C GLY A 418 -15.81 1.33 -16.15
N LEU A 419 -15.84 2.62 -15.79
CA LEU A 419 -16.25 3.69 -16.71
C LEU A 419 -15.33 3.83 -17.92
N THR A 420 -14.02 3.55 -17.77
CA THR A 420 -13.07 3.62 -18.90
C THR A 420 -13.29 2.52 -19.94
N LEU A 421 -13.99 1.44 -19.54
CA LEU A 421 -14.33 0.31 -20.40
C LEU A 421 -15.76 0.39 -20.96
N ALA A 422 -16.61 1.23 -20.38
CA ALA A 422 -18.02 1.33 -20.72
C ALA A 422 -18.27 1.65 -22.20
N ARG A 423 -17.37 2.40 -22.87
CA ARG A 423 -17.50 2.71 -24.30
C ARG A 423 -17.37 1.48 -25.21
N SER A 424 -16.71 0.43 -24.77
CA SER A 424 -16.44 -0.79 -25.55
C SER A 424 -17.28 -1.99 -25.09
N ALA A 425 -17.98 -1.86 -23.95
CA ALA A 425 -18.80 -2.90 -23.36
C ALA A 425 -20.28 -2.69 -23.67
N LYS A 426 -21.05 -3.78 -23.62
CA LYS A 426 -22.52 -3.72 -23.63
C LYS A 426 -23.01 -2.96 -22.42
N HIS A 427 -22.57 -3.38 -21.24
CA HIS A 427 -22.91 -2.77 -19.96
C HIS A 427 -21.83 -3.05 -18.92
N VAL A 428 -21.62 -2.11 -18.01
CA VAL A 428 -20.72 -2.24 -16.87
C VAL A 428 -21.54 -2.29 -15.59
N TYR A 429 -21.37 -3.34 -14.80
CA TYR A 429 -21.95 -3.45 -13.46
C TYR A 429 -20.85 -3.30 -12.41
N GLY A 430 -21.07 -2.53 -11.36
CA GLY A 430 -20.06 -2.25 -10.34
C GLY A 430 -20.56 -2.52 -8.92
N TYR A 431 -19.73 -3.17 -8.09
CA TYR A 431 -19.98 -3.35 -6.65
C TYR A 431 -18.97 -2.55 -5.82
N GLU A 432 -19.48 -1.78 -4.85
CA GLU A 432 -18.67 -1.07 -3.86
C GLU A 432 -19.39 -1.06 -2.50
N VAL A 433 -18.64 -1.12 -1.40
CA VAL A 433 -19.22 -1.17 -0.05
C VAL A 433 -19.58 0.22 0.48
N VAL A 434 -18.85 1.25 0.04
CA VAL A 434 -18.98 2.65 0.47
C VAL A 434 -20.08 3.37 -0.35
N PRO A 435 -21.21 3.78 0.27
CA PRO A 435 -22.31 4.47 -0.42
C PRO A 435 -21.87 5.76 -1.14
N GLU A 436 -20.99 6.53 -0.53
CA GLU A 436 -20.49 7.79 -1.08
C GLU A 436 -19.71 7.55 -2.38
N ALA A 437 -18.95 6.47 -2.45
CA ALA A 437 -18.21 6.09 -3.65
C ALA A 437 -19.14 5.65 -4.79
N ILE A 438 -20.24 4.95 -4.47
CA ILE A 438 -21.31 4.64 -5.45
C ILE A 438 -21.96 5.91 -5.98
N ALA A 439 -22.30 6.86 -5.11
CA ALA A 439 -22.89 8.13 -5.52
C ALA A 439 -21.93 8.93 -6.44
N ASP A 440 -20.64 8.92 -6.12
CA ASP A 440 -19.62 9.55 -6.96
C ASP A 440 -19.43 8.80 -8.29
N ALA A 441 -19.50 7.46 -8.31
CA ALA A 441 -19.47 6.67 -9.54
C ALA A 441 -20.62 7.00 -10.48
N GLN A 442 -21.84 7.15 -9.94
CA GLN A 442 -23.02 7.56 -10.71
C GLN A 442 -22.89 8.98 -11.27
N LYS A 443 -22.39 9.93 -10.47
CA LYS A 443 -22.10 11.29 -10.95
C LYS A 443 -21.03 11.30 -12.03
N ASN A 444 -19.97 10.51 -11.88
CA ASN A 444 -18.91 10.38 -12.88
C ASN A 444 -19.45 9.76 -14.18
N ALA A 445 -20.34 8.76 -14.11
CA ALA A 445 -21.02 8.22 -15.28
C ALA A 445 -21.83 9.29 -16.01
N GLN A 446 -22.66 10.05 -15.27
CA GLN A 446 -23.46 11.14 -15.82
C GLN A 446 -22.59 12.24 -16.45
N LEU A 447 -21.51 12.64 -15.77
CA LEU A 447 -20.58 13.68 -16.24
C LEU A 447 -19.91 13.30 -17.56
N ASN A 448 -19.69 12.01 -17.79
CA ASN A 448 -19.09 11.50 -19.02
C ASN A 448 -20.12 11.04 -20.06
N GLY A 449 -21.42 11.24 -19.82
CA GLY A 449 -22.48 10.79 -20.71
C GLY A 449 -22.56 9.27 -20.87
N ILE A 450 -22.10 8.52 -19.87
CA ILE A 450 -22.10 7.05 -19.87
C ILE A 450 -23.42 6.56 -19.26
N SER A 451 -24.30 6.01 -20.09
CA SER A 451 -25.61 5.50 -19.67
C SER A 451 -25.66 3.97 -19.46
N ASN A 452 -24.63 3.24 -19.90
CA ASN A 452 -24.54 1.79 -19.84
C ASN A 452 -23.67 1.31 -18.65
N ALA A 453 -23.77 2.01 -17.51
CA ALA A 453 -23.10 1.63 -16.26
C ALA A 453 -24.10 1.62 -15.10
N THR A 454 -24.04 0.59 -14.26
CA THR A 454 -24.89 0.45 -13.06
C THR A 454 -24.04 0.09 -11.86
N PHE A 455 -24.11 0.91 -10.81
CA PHE A 455 -23.34 0.73 -9.58
C PHE A 455 -24.27 0.40 -8.43
N VAL A 456 -23.94 -0.64 -7.67
CA VAL A 456 -24.73 -1.12 -6.54
C VAL A 456 -23.88 -1.28 -5.28
N GLN A 457 -24.49 -1.02 -4.14
CA GLN A 457 -23.82 -1.22 -2.86
C GLN A 457 -23.73 -2.71 -2.52
N GLY A 458 -22.54 -3.21 -2.18
CA GLY A 458 -22.37 -4.60 -1.75
C GLY A 458 -21.07 -4.84 -0.98
N ASP A 459 -21.16 -5.63 0.10
CA ASP A 459 -19.99 -6.09 0.87
C ASP A 459 -19.47 -7.41 0.29
N LEU A 460 -18.38 -7.33 -0.47
CA LEU A 460 -17.74 -8.50 -1.11
C LEU A 460 -17.11 -9.48 -0.10
N ASN A 461 -17.05 -9.15 1.19
CA ASN A 461 -16.71 -10.10 2.24
C ASN A 461 -17.92 -10.91 2.74
N LYS A 462 -19.13 -10.45 2.47
CA LYS A 462 -20.41 -11.03 2.91
C LYS A 462 -21.26 -11.54 1.75
N ILE A 463 -20.60 -12.16 0.77
CA ILE A 463 -21.27 -12.83 -0.34
C ILE A 463 -22.19 -13.93 0.19
N ASN A 464 -23.41 -13.95 -0.34
CA ASN A 464 -24.49 -14.89 -0.06
C ASN A 464 -25.02 -15.48 -1.38
N GLU A 465 -26.02 -16.36 -1.32
CA GLU A 465 -26.55 -17.05 -2.50
C GLU A 465 -27.26 -16.12 -3.50
N THR A 466 -27.61 -14.90 -3.11
CA THR A 466 -28.29 -13.92 -3.99
C THR A 466 -27.31 -12.99 -4.70
N PHE A 467 -26.06 -12.92 -4.25
CA PHE A 467 -25.04 -12.04 -4.80
C PHE A 467 -24.80 -12.30 -6.30
N GLY A 468 -24.81 -11.24 -7.10
CA GLY A 468 -24.61 -11.30 -8.55
C GLY A 468 -25.80 -11.84 -9.36
N LYS A 469 -26.86 -12.38 -8.74
CA LYS A 469 -28.05 -12.90 -9.46
C LYS A 469 -28.91 -11.80 -10.10
N GLU A 470 -28.75 -10.56 -9.65
CA GLU A 470 -29.42 -9.38 -10.21
C GLU A 470 -28.82 -8.93 -11.55
N PHE A 471 -27.61 -9.40 -11.88
CA PHE A 471 -26.91 -9.05 -13.11
C PHE A 471 -26.84 -10.22 -14.08
N PRO A 472 -26.79 -9.94 -15.39
CA PRO A 472 -26.47 -10.96 -16.36
C PRO A 472 -25.10 -11.58 -16.07
N LYS A 473 -24.89 -12.81 -16.55
CA LYS A 473 -23.58 -13.46 -16.44
C LYS A 473 -22.50 -12.58 -17.09
N PRO A 474 -21.42 -12.22 -16.39
CA PRO A 474 -20.36 -11.40 -16.95
C PRO A 474 -19.44 -12.20 -17.89
N ASP A 475 -18.99 -11.54 -18.95
CA ASP A 475 -17.94 -12.05 -19.85
C ASP A 475 -16.55 -11.76 -19.27
N ILE A 476 -16.42 -10.62 -18.58
CA ILE A 476 -15.18 -10.16 -17.97
C ILE A 476 -15.48 -9.70 -16.54
N ILE A 477 -14.67 -10.16 -15.59
CA ILE A 477 -14.67 -9.65 -14.22
C ILE A 477 -13.38 -8.86 -13.97
N ILE A 478 -13.49 -7.68 -13.40
CA ILE A 478 -12.39 -6.89 -12.86
C ILE A 478 -12.48 -6.95 -11.35
N SER A 479 -11.35 -7.16 -10.68
CA SER A 479 -11.27 -7.19 -9.22
C SER A 479 -10.07 -6.39 -8.77
N ASP A 480 -10.29 -5.31 -8.01
CA ASP A 480 -9.24 -4.48 -7.40
C ASP A 480 -9.41 -4.42 -5.86
N PRO A 481 -9.21 -5.56 -5.15
CA PRO A 481 -9.40 -5.63 -3.70
C PRO A 481 -8.37 -4.82 -2.92
N ASN A 482 -8.72 -4.55 -1.67
CA ASN A 482 -7.81 -3.94 -0.71
C ASN A 482 -6.60 -4.84 -0.34
N ARG A 483 -5.64 -4.30 0.43
CA ARG A 483 -4.36 -4.95 0.77
C ARG A 483 -4.44 -6.39 1.32
N PRO A 484 -5.45 -6.80 2.11
CA PRO A 484 -5.66 -8.21 2.49
C PRO A 484 -5.90 -9.20 1.34
N GLY A 485 -6.22 -8.72 0.13
CA GLY A 485 -6.62 -9.53 -1.01
C GLY A 485 -8.09 -9.96 -0.93
N MET A 486 -8.47 -10.93 -1.76
CA MET A 486 -9.84 -11.40 -1.84
C MET A 486 -10.21 -12.30 -0.66
N HIS A 487 -11.38 -12.07 -0.08
CA HIS A 487 -11.92 -12.98 0.93
C HIS A 487 -12.28 -14.34 0.29
N MET A 488 -12.14 -15.43 1.05
CA MET A 488 -12.38 -16.79 0.54
C MET A 488 -13.79 -16.99 -0.04
N LYS A 489 -14.80 -16.26 0.47
CA LYS A 489 -16.16 -16.30 -0.11
C LYS A 489 -16.20 -15.75 -1.55
N LEU A 490 -15.43 -14.70 -1.83
CA LEU A 490 -15.34 -14.14 -3.17
C LEU A 490 -14.61 -15.09 -4.12
N ILE A 491 -13.50 -15.69 -3.67
CA ILE A 491 -12.78 -16.71 -4.45
C ILE A 491 -13.72 -17.86 -4.83
N LYS A 492 -14.52 -18.38 -3.88
CA LYS A 492 -15.52 -19.42 -4.16
C LYS A 492 -16.52 -18.98 -5.22
N TRP A 493 -17.08 -17.78 -5.07
CA TRP A 493 -18.04 -17.24 -6.03
C TRP A 493 -17.42 -17.06 -7.43
N LEU A 494 -16.17 -16.63 -7.54
CA LEU A 494 -15.46 -16.53 -8.82
C LEU A 494 -15.29 -17.90 -9.51
N LEU A 495 -14.99 -18.95 -8.75
CA LEU A 495 -14.89 -20.33 -9.24
C LEU A 495 -16.26 -20.93 -9.63
N GLU A 496 -17.35 -20.41 -9.08
CA GLU A 496 -18.73 -20.82 -9.41
C GLU A 496 -19.29 -20.09 -10.63
N VAL A 497 -19.10 -18.77 -10.72
CA VAL A 497 -19.61 -17.95 -11.83
C VAL A 497 -18.92 -18.29 -13.16
N LYS A 498 -17.64 -18.71 -13.08
CA LYS A 498 -16.83 -19.12 -14.24
C LYS A 498 -16.96 -18.13 -15.40
N ALA A 499 -16.69 -16.86 -15.10
CA ALA A 499 -16.56 -15.85 -16.15
C ALA A 499 -15.37 -16.24 -17.06
N PRO A 500 -15.49 -16.11 -18.39
CA PRO A 500 -14.41 -16.45 -19.33
C PRO A 500 -13.07 -15.80 -18.99
N ARG A 501 -13.10 -14.57 -18.48
CA ARG A 501 -11.90 -13.78 -18.18
C ARG A 501 -12.00 -13.04 -16.85
N ILE A 502 -10.89 -13.02 -16.11
CA ILE A 502 -10.73 -12.20 -14.90
C ILE A 502 -9.47 -11.34 -15.05
N VAL A 503 -9.62 -10.04 -14.83
CA VAL A 503 -8.51 -9.10 -14.63
C VAL A 503 -8.41 -8.76 -13.15
N TYR A 504 -7.39 -9.29 -12.48
CA TYR A 504 -7.13 -9.04 -11.07
C TYR A 504 -6.05 -7.97 -10.92
N VAL A 505 -6.40 -6.84 -10.31
CA VAL A 505 -5.49 -5.74 -9.94
C VAL A 505 -5.14 -5.85 -8.47
N SER A 506 -3.86 -5.75 -8.10
CA SER A 506 -3.45 -5.90 -6.71
C SER A 506 -2.30 -4.99 -6.30
N CYS A 507 -2.52 -4.21 -5.24
CA CYS A 507 -1.50 -3.38 -4.59
C CYS A 507 -0.61 -4.15 -3.58
N ASN A 508 -0.79 -5.46 -3.45
CA ASN A 508 -0.03 -6.32 -2.55
C ASN A 508 0.34 -7.66 -3.22
N PRO A 509 1.58 -7.81 -3.71
CA PRO A 509 1.96 -8.99 -4.48
C PRO A 509 1.94 -10.29 -3.67
N ALA A 510 2.03 -10.22 -2.34
CA ALA A 510 2.02 -11.43 -1.50
C ALA A 510 0.62 -12.03 -1.40
N THR A 511 -0.41 -11.21 -1.19
CA THR A 511 -1.81 -11.68 -1.22
C THR A 511 -2.27 -11.96 -2.63
N CYS A 512 -1.77 -11.22 -3.63
CA CYS A 512 -1.97 -11.52 -5.04
C CYS A 512 -1.54 -12.96 -5.37
N ALA A 513 -0.31 -13.35 -5.04
CA ALA A 513 0.21 -14.70 -5.32
C ALA A 513 -0.63 -15.80 -4.65
N ARG A 514 -1.07 -15.59 -3.41
CA ARG A 514 -1.99 -16.51 -2.70
C ARG A 514 -3.32 -16.66 -3.44
N ASP A 515 -3.95 -15.55 -3.80
CA ASP A 515 -5.27 -15.56 -4.42
C ASP A 515 -5.21 -16.19 -5.83
N LEU A 516 -4.11 -15.98 -6.56
CA LEU A 516 -3.83 -16.65 -7.83
C LEU A 516 -3.68 -18.17 -7.66
N ASP A 517 -2.98 -18.65 -6.62
CA ASP A 517 -2.92 -20.09 -6.29
C ASP A 517 -4.33 -20.67 -6.10
N TYR A 518 -5.19 -19.95 -5.38
CA TYR A 518 -6.56 -20.41 -5.12
C TYR A 518 -7.42 -20.46 -6.38
N LEU A 519 -7.31 -19.48 -7.27
CA LEU A 519 -8.10 -19.44 -8.52
C LEU A 519 -7.60 -20.47 -9.54
N CYS A 520 -6.28 -20.68 -9.63
CA CYS A 520 -5.67 -21.55 -10.63
C CYS A 520 -5.57 -23.01 -10.18
N HIS A 521 -5.10 -23.26 -8.97
CA HIS A 521 -4.83 -24.62 -8.46
C HIS A 521 -5.90 -25.11 -7.48
N GLY A 522 -6.63 -24.19 -6.83
CA GLY A 522 -7.66 -24.52 -5.85
C GLY A 522 -7.14 -24.64 -4.42
N VAL A 523 -8.01 -25.10 -3.52
CA VAL A 523 -7.73 -25.29 -2.10
C VAL A 523 -8.32 -26.63 -1.66
N GLU A 524 -7.49 -27.68 -1.70
CA GLU A 524 -7.88 -29.06 -1.39
C GLU A 524 -8.54 -29.20 -0.01
N GLU A 525 -7.96 -28.58 1.01
CA GLU A 525 -8.51 -28.57 2.38
C GLU A 525 -9.94 -27.99 2.49
N LYS A 526 -10.37 -27.22 1.47
CA LYS A 526 -11.71 -26.61 1.40
C LYS A 526 -12.58 -27.24 0.31
N GLY A 527 -12.12 -28.31 -0.35
CA GLY A 527 -12.82 -28.95 -1.46
C GLY A 527 -13.01 -28.04 -2.67
N LEU A 528 -12.10 -27.08 -2.89
CA LEU A 528 -12.16 -26.15 -4.01
C LEU A 528 -11.17 -26.55 -5.09
N SER A 529 -11.64 -26.74 -6.31
CA SER A 529 -10.78 -26.92 -7.48
C SER A 529 -10.63 -25.59 -8.21
N GLY A 530 -9.39 -25.24 -8.55
CA GLY A 530 -9.14 -24.12 -9.46
C GLY A 530 -9.66 -24.43 -10.87
N CYS A 531 -10.05 -23.40 -11.60
CA CYS A 531 -10.56 -23.54 -12.97
C CYS A 531 -10.06 -22.45 -13.92
N TYR A 532 -9.01 -21.73 -13.51
CA TYR A 532 -8.44 -20.64 -14.28
C TYR A 532 -6.96 -20.93 -14.61
N GLU A 533 -6.52 -20.41 -15.74
CA GLU A 533 -5.12 -20.39 -16.14
C GLU A 533 -4.59 -18.96 -16.03
N LEU A 534 -3.43 -18.81 -15.37
CA LEU A 534 -2.75 -17.52 -15.31
C LEU A 534 -2.02 -17.25 -16.63
N LYS A 535 -2.53 -16.30 -17.41
CA LYS A 535 -1.98 -15.94 -18.72
C LYS A 535 -0.94 -14.85 -18.65
N ARG A 536 -1.11 -13.89 -17.73
CA ARG A 536 -0.20 -12.74 -17.62
C ARG A 536 -0.16 -12.16 -16.21
N VAL A 537 1.00 -11.68 -15.80
CA VAL A 537 1.21 -10.80 -14.64
C VAL A 537 2.08 -9.64 -15.09
N ILE A 538 1.58 -8.42 -14.96
CA ILE A 538 2.30 -7.19 -15.28
C ILE A 538 2.48 -6.38 -13.99
N PRO A 539 3.68 -6.40 -13.38
CA PRO A 539 4.00 -5.49 -12.30
C PRO A 539 4.04 -4.04 -12.83
N VAL A 540 3.57 -3.09 -12.04
CA VAL A 540 3.54 -1.66 -12.36
C VAL A 540 4.09 -0.90 -11.17
N ASP A 541 5.06 -0.03 -11.43
CA ASP A 541 5.58 0.87 -10.40
C ASP A 541 4.68 2.10 -10.23
N MET A 542 3.56 1.96 -9.51
CA MET A 542 2.69 3.10 -9.20
C MET A 542 3.34 4.14 -8.30
N PHE A 543 4.32 3.72 -7.47
CA PHE A 543 4.87 4.54 -6.40
C PHE A 543 6.41 4.42 -6.34
N PRO A 544 7.11 5.12 -7.26
CA PRO A 544 8.56 5.26 -7.23
C PRO A 544 9.07 5.68 -5.85
N HIS A 545 10.26 5.20 -5.47
CA HIS A 545 10.90 5.41 -4.17
C HIS A 545 10.23 4.76 -2.96
N THR A 546 9.14 4.03 -3.17
CA THR A 546 8.43 3.28 -2.13
C THR A 546 8.54 1.77 -2.41
N PRO A 547 8.30 0.91 -1.40
CA PRO A 547 8.32 -0.54 -1.60
C PRO A 547 7.02 -1.08 -2.21
N HIS A 548 6.07 -0.22 -2.59
CA HIS A 548 4.78 -0.65 -3.12
C HIS A 548 4.92 -1.07 -4.59
N ILE A 549 4.16 -2.10 -4.94
CA ILE A 549 4.09 -2.70 -6.27
C ILE A 549 2.62 -2.97 -6.54
N GLU A 550 2.16 -2.57 -7.72
CA GLU A 550 0.84 -2.90 -8.23
C GLU A 550 1.01 -3.99 -9.30
N CYS A 551 0.07 -4.92 -9.37
CA CYS A 551 0.11 -6.01 -10.35
C CYS A 551 -1.21 -6.07 -11.11
N VAL A 552 -1.16 -6.14 -12.44
CA VAL A 552 -2.30 -6.49 -13.28
C VAL A 552 -2.13 -7.94 -13.73
N CYS A 553 -3.07 -8.80 -13.33
CA CYS A 553 -3.05 -10.23 -13.62
C CYS A 553 -4.23 -10.60 -14.53
N LEU A 554 -3.93 -11.33 -15.61
CA LEU A 554 -4.93 -11.88 -16.52
C LEU A 554 -5.09 -13.37 -16.27
N LEU A 555 -6.33 -13.77 -15.95
CA LEU A 555 -6.73 -15.16 -15.85
C LEU A 555 -7.80 -15.46 -16.92
N GLU A 556 -7.70 -16.64 -17.52
CA GLU A 556 -8.68 -17.16 -18.46
C GLU A 556 -9.23 -18.50 -17.96
N LEU A 557 -10.51 -18.75 -18.18
CA LEU A 557 -11.15 -20.00 -17.80
C LEU A 557 -10.55 -21.17 -18.60
N CYS A 558 -10.21 -22.27 -17.92
CA CYS A 558 -9.63 -23.48 -18.52
C CYS A 558 -10.60 -24.28 -19.39
#